data_AF-A0AAW2SNM0-F1
#
_entry.id   AF-A0AAW2SNM0-F1
#
_cell.length_a   1.000
_cell.length_b   1.000
_cell.length_c   1.000
_cell.angle_alpha   90.00
_cell.angle_beta   90.00
_cell.angle_gamma   90.00
#
_symmetry.space_group_name_H-M   'P 1'
#
loop_
_entity.id
_entity.type
_entity.pdbx_description
1 polymer ?
#
loop_
_entity_poly.entity_id
_entity_poly.type
_entity_poly.pdbx_seq_one_letter_code
_entity_poly.pdbx_strand_id
1 'polypeptide(L)'
;MASNATIKCPPPMKATSNGVFQGDDPLHFALPLLILQICLVVVLTRVLAYLLRPLRQPRVIAEIIGGILLGPSALGRNPKYLHAIFPPQSLTVLDTIANLGLLFFLFLVGLELDPRALRRTGRKALSIALAGITLHLL
;
A
#
# COMPACT_ATOMS: atom_id res chain seq x y z
N MET A 1 -41.52 9.97 -5.85
CA MET A 1 -40.89 8.87 -5.09
C MET A 1 -39.38 9.08 -5.09
N ALA A 2 -38.88 9.94 -4.19
CA ALA A 2 -37.45 10.15 -4.00
C ALA A 2 -37.04 9.31 -2.79
N SER A 3 -36.29 8.24 -3.01
CA SER A 3 -35.72 7.43 -1.94
C SER A 3 -34.80 8.31 -1.09
N ASN A 4 -35.23 8.55 0.15
CA ASN A 4 -34.46 9.17 1.21
C ASN A 4 -33.33 8.19 1.59
N ALA A 5 -32.25 8.21 0.81
CA ALA A 5 -31.00 7.56 1.17
C ALA A 5 -30.42 8.35 2.34
N THR A 6 -30.80 7.93 3.54
CA THR A 6 -30.08 8.26 4.77
C THR A 6 -28.63 7.84 4.54
N ILE A 7 -27.79 8.82 4.22
CA ILE A 7 -26.34 8.71 4.26
C ILE A 7 -26.01 8.44 5.73
N LYS A 8 -26.08 7.16 6.14
CA LYS A 8 -25.55 6.72 7.42
C LYS A 8 -24.05 6.84 7.30
N CYS A 9 -23.53 7.98 7.74
CA CYS A 9 -22.11 8.12 8.02
C CYS A 9 -21.71 6.94 8.91
N PRO A 10 -20.72 6.13 8.50
CA PRO A 10 -20.23 5.09 9.37
C PRO A 10 -19.73 5.75 10.67
N PRO A 11 -20.06 5.22 11.84
CA PRO A 11 -19.65 5.82 13.10
C PRO A 11 -18.11 5.92 13.16
N PRO A 12 -17.55 7.05 13.62
CA PRO A 12 -16.10 7.20 13.75
C PRO A 12 -15.57 6.22 14.79
N MET A 13 -14.58 5.40 14.41
CA MET A 13 -13.84 4.55 15.35
C MET A 13 -13.04 5.42 16.32
N LYS A 14 -13.09 5.06 17.61
CA LYS A 14 -12.36 5.74 18.68
C LYS A 14 -10.85 5.57 18.46
N ALA A 15 -10.10 6.69 18.54
CA ALA A 15 -8.67 6.74 18.24
C ALA A 15 -7.77 6.15 19.35
N THR A 16 -8.28 5.97 20.58
CA THR A 16 -7.49 5.49 21.72
C THR A 16 -8.26 4.45 22.56
N SER A 17 -7.55 3.41 22.98
CA SER A 17 -8.03 2.38 23.92
C SER A 17 -7.68 2.81 25.35
N ASN A 18 -8.57 2.58 26.30
CA ASN A 18 -8.33 2.82 27.73
C ASN A 18 -7.50 1.69 28.39
N GLY A 19 -6.76 0.90 27.59
CA GLY A 19 -5.78 -0.06 28.08
C GLY A 19 -6.28 -1.51 28.10
N VAL A 20 -5.35 -2.44 27.87
CA VAL A 20 -5.56 -3.90 27.76
C VAL A 20 -6.10 -4.55 29.06
N PHE A 21 -6.04 -3.84 30.19
CA PHE A 21 -6.48 -4.32 31.50
C PHE A 21 -8.00 -4.20 31.72
N GLN A 22 -8.74 -3.54 30.81
CA GLN A 22 -10.20 -3.35 30.93
C GLN A 22 -11.03 -4.42 30.20
N GLY A 23 -10.40 -5.44 29.58
CA GLY A 23 -11.11 -6.50 28.86
C GLY A 23 -11.67 -6.09 27.50
N ASP A 24 -11.16 -5.01 26.91
CA ASP A 24 -11.55 -4.56 25.57
C ASP A 24 -10.89 -5.42 24.48
N ASP A 25 -11.69 -5.95 23.54
CA ASP A 25 -11.21 -6.67 22.37
C ASP A 25 -10.36 -5.74 21.47
N PRO A 26 -9.05 -6.00 21.29
CA PRO A 26 -8.13 -5.11 20.57
C PRO A 26 -8.40 -4.99 19.06
N LEU A 27 -9.38 -5.76 18.55
CA LEU A 27 -9.82 -5.76 17.16
C LEU A 27 -10.75 -4.59 16.78
N HIS A 28 -11.19 -3.79 17.75
CA HIS A 28 -12.09 -2.64 17.52
C HIS A 28 -11.39 -1.27 17.42
N PHE A 29 -10.05 -1.22 17.59
CA PHE A 29 -9.28 0.04 17.60
C PHE A 29 -8.40 0.17 16.36
N ALA A 30 -8.47 1.33 15.69
CA ALA A 30 -7.82 1.57 14.40
C ALA A 30 -6.28 1.48 14.46
N LEU A 31 -5.64 1.85 15.58
CA LEU A 31 -4.18 1.87 15.73
C LEU A 31 -3.55 0.47 15.87
N PRO A 32 -3.97 -0.40 16.83
CA PRO A 32 -3.42 -1.75 16.93
C PRO A 32 -3.73 -2.60 15.70
N LEU A 33 -4.88 -2.38 15.05
CA LEU A 33 -5.23 -3.05 13.79
C LEU A 33 -4.28 -2.63 12.66
N LEU A 34 -3.96 -1.34 12.55
CA LEU A 34 -3.01 -0.84 11.56
C LEU A 34 -1.57 -1.31 11.82
N ILE A 35 -1.13 -1.34 13.08
CA ILE A 35 0.20 -1.87 13.44
C ILE A 35 0.28 -3.38 13.13
N LEU A 36 -0.77 -4.14 13.45
CA LEU A 36 -0.85 -5.56 13.14
C LEU A 36 -0.86 -5.81 11.64
N GLN A 37 -1.58 -5.00 10.87
CA GLN A 37 -1.66 -5.07 9.41
C GLN A 37 -0.29 -4.77 8.78
N ILE A 38 0.41 -3.73 9.24
CA ILE A 38 1.77 -3.42 8.79
C ILE A 38 2.75 -4.54 9.17
N CYS A 39 2.69 -5.06 10.41
CA CYS A 39 3.52 -6.20 10.83
C CYS A 39 3.26 -7.44 9.97
N LEU A 40 2.00 -7.77 9.72
CA LEU A 40 1.61 -8.90 8.87
C LEU A 40 2.18 -8.73 7.46
N VAL A 41 2.00 -7.55 6.85
CA VAL A 41 2.51 -7.24 5.51
C VAL A 41 4.04 -7.35 5.48
N VAL A 42 4.75 -6.80 6.46
CA VAL A 42 6.22 -6.85 6.53
C VAL A 42 6.72 -8.28 6.73
N VAL A 43 6.07 -9.07 7.58
CA VAL A 43 6.46 -10.47 7.82
C VAL A 43 6.23 -11.31 6.56
N LEU A 44 5.06 -11.21 5.93
CA LEU A 44 4.74 -11.98 4.73
C LEU A 44 5.63 -11.58 3.55
N THR A 45 5.86 -10.29 3.33
CA THR A 45 6.75 -9.83 2.26
C THR A 45 8.19 -10.26 2.51
N ARG A 46 8.67 -10.30 3.77
CA ARG A 46 9.99 -10.86 4.11
C ARG A 46 10.08 -12.37 3.90
N VAL A 47 9.08 -13.12 4.33
CA VAL A 47 9.03 -14.58 4.15
C VAL A 47 9.02 -14.92 2.66
N LEU A 48 8.20 -14.21 1.88
CA LEU A 48 8.12 -14.40 0.44
C LEU A 48 9.41 -13.96 -0.27
N ALA A 49 10.00 -12.83 0.12
CA ALA A 49 11.30 -12.41 -0.39
C ALA A 49 12.41 -13.42 -0.06
N TYR A 50 12.38 -14.04 1.12
CA TYR A 50 13.31 -15.11 1.48
C TYR A 50 13.07 -16.38 0.66
N LEU A 51 11.80 -16.73 0.41
CA LEU A 51 11.43 -17.90 -0.39
C LEU A 51 11.74 -17.73 -1.88
N LEU A 52 11.69 -16.50 -2.39
CA LEU A 52 12.02 -16.14 -3.78
C LEU A 52 13.49 -15.77 -3.99
N ARG A 53 14.29 -15.61 -2.93
CA ARG A 53 15.78 -15.47 -3.02
C ARG A 53 16.44 -16.54 -3.90
N PRO A 54 16.10 -17.85 -3.83
CA PRO A 54 16.69 -18.84 -4.73
C PRO A 54 16.43 -18.59 -6.22
N LEU A 55 15.42 -17.78 -6.59
CA LEU A 55 15.05 -17.48 -7.97
C LEU A 55 15.79 -16.26 -8.57
N ARG A 56 16.75 -15.65 -7.84
CA ARG A 56 17.50 -14.45 -8.26
C ARG A 56 16.63 -13.25 -8.65
N GLN A 57 15.37 -13.18 -8.20
CA GLN A 57 14.50 -12.05 -8.50
C GLN A 57 14.83 -10.81 -7.64
N PRO A 58 14.75 -9.59 -8.22
CA PRO A 58 14.84 -8.35 -7.46
C PRO A 58 13.84 -8.32 -6.31
N ARG A 59 14.28 -7.84 -5.14
CA ARG A 59 13.47 -7.78 -3.91
C ARG A 59 12.12 -7.07 -4.09
N VAL A 60 12.09 -6.05 -4.95
CA VAL A 60 10.87 -5.28 -5.29
C VAL A 60 9.77 -6.18 -5.88
N ILE A 61 10.12 -7.19 -6.70
CA ILE A 61 9.13 -8.07 -7.33
C ILE A 61 8.46 -8.96 -6.29
N ALA A 62 9.23 -9.49 -5.33
CA ALA A 62 8.69 -10.31 -4.24
C ALA A 62 7.74 -9.51 -3.32
N GLU A 63 8.01 -8.22 -3.10
CA GLU A 63 7.11 -7.33 -2.35
C GLU A 63 5.79 -7.09 -3.09
N ILE A 64 5.82 -6.89 -4.41
CA ILE A 64 4.61 -6.75 -5.24
C ILE A 64 3.78 -8.04 -5.23
N ILE A 65 4.41 -9.20 -5.44
CA ILE A 65 3.72 -10.51 -5.41
C ILE A 65 3.13 -10.76 -4.01
N GLY A 66 3.86 -10.42 -2.95
CA GLY A 66 3.41 -10.52 -1.57
C GLY A 66 2.19 -9.63 -1.30
N GLY A 67 2.20 -8.40 -1.82
CA GLY A 67 1.07 -7.48 -1.77
C GLY A 67 -0.16 -8.00 -2.52
N ILE A 68 0.02 -8.61 -3.70
CA ILE A 68 -1.09 -9.21 -4.47
C ILE A 68 -1.67 -10.42 -3.75
N LEU A 69 -0.82 -11.26 -3.14
CA LEU A 69 -1.23 -12.42 -2.34
C LEU A 69 -1.97 -12.02 -1.06
N LEU A 70 -1.50 -10.97 -0.39
CA LEU A 70 -2.15 -10.39 0.80
C LEU A 70 -3.39 -9.56 0.48
N GLY A 71 -3.45 -9.04 -0.74
CA GLY A 71 -4.57 -8.25 -1.23
C GLY A 71 -5.85 -9.07 -1.32
N PRO A 72 -6.99 -8.39 -1.57
CA PRO A 72 -8.30 -9.03 -1.74
C PRO A 72 -8.30 -10.10 -2.85
N SER A 73 -7.32 -10.08 -3.75
CA SER A 73 -7.19 -10.97 -4.91
C SER A 73 -6.83 -12.42 -4.59
N ALA A 74 -6.18 -12.73 -3.45
CA ALA A 74 -5.88 -14.13 -3.09
C ALA A 74 -6.40 -14.52 -1.70
N LEU A 75 -5.94 -13.87 -0.62
CA LEU A 75 -6.46 -14.14 0.74
C LEU A 75 -7.89 -13.59 0.98
N GLY A 76 -8.36 -12.68 0.10
CA GLY A 76 -9.72 -12.13 0.14
C GLY A 76 -10.83 -13.08 -0.31
N ARG A 77 -10.52 -14.32 -0.70
CA ARG A 77 -11.54 -15.35 -1.00
C ARG A 77 -12.43 -15.66 0.21
N ASN A 78 -11.95 -15.41 1.43
CA ASN A 78 -12.68 -15.69 2.66
C ASN A 78 -13.20 -14.36 3.29
N PRO A 79 -14.51 -14.05 3.15
CA PRO A 79 -15.05 -12.71 3.44
C PRO A 79 -14.93 -12.30 4.91
N LYS A 80 -14.82 -13.27 5.83
CA LYS A 80 -14.59 -13.03 7.26
C LYS A 80 -13.21 -12.44 7.56
N TYR A 81 -12.18 -12.80 6.78
CA TYR A 81 -10.81 -12.30 6.98
C TYR A 81 -10.63 -10.91 6.37
N LEU A 82 -11.28 -10.66 5.22
CA LEU A 82 -11.26 -9.35 4.57
C LEU A 82 -11.93 -8.27 5.42
N HIS A 83 -13.11 -8.56 6.00
CA HIS A 83 -13.83 -7.63 6.86
C HIS A 83 -13.14 -7.37 8.21
N ALA A 84 -12.42 -8.37 8.74
CA ALA A 84 -11.70 -8.25 10.01
C ALA A 84 -10.36 -7.52 9.87
N ILE A 85 -9.65 -7.66 8.73
CA ILE A 85 -8.31 -7.08 8.52
C ILE A 85 -8.34 -5.81 7.67
N PHE A 86 -9.27 -5.65 6.73
CA PHE A 86 -9.36 -4.49 5.85
C PHE A 86 -10.77 -3.84 5.88
N PRO A 87 -11.18 -3.24 7.01
CA PRO A 87 -12.40 -2.43 7.02
C PRO A 87 -12.26 -1.25 6.05
N PRO A 88 -13.33 -0.83 5.33
CA PRO A 88 -13.26 0.19 4.27
C PRO A 88 -12.71 1.55 4.74
N GLN A 89 -12.83 1.85 6.04
CA GLN A 89 -12.28 3.06 6.66
C GLN A 89 -10.73 3.03 6.75
N SER A 90 -10.14 1.85 6.92
CA SER A 90 -8.68 1.67 7.00
C SER A 90 -8.01 1.82 5.63
N LEU A 91 -8.71 1.46 4.55
CA LEU A 91 -8.22 1.63 3.17
C LEU A 91 -7.93 3.10 2.86
N THR A 92 -8.83 4.01 3.24
CA THR A 92 -8.63 5.46 3.03
C THR A 92 -7.38 5.98 3.75
N VAL A 93 -7.11 5.49 4.97
CA VAL A 93 -5.90 5.89 5.72
C VAL A 93 -4.66 5.26 5.10
N LEU A 94 -4.73 4.00 4.65
CA LEU A 94 -3.64 3.31 3.99
C LEU A 94 -3.26 4.00 2.66
N ASP A 95 -4.25 4.42 1.88
CA ASP A 95 -4.05 5.14 0.62
C ASP A 95 -3.37 6.49 0.81
N THR A 96 -3.74 7.24 1.85
CA THR A 96 -3.10 8.53 2.15
C THR A 96 -1.64 8.34 2.56
N ILE A 97 -1.34 7.35 3.41
CA ILE A 97 0.03 7.01 3.82
C ILE A 97 0.83 6.47 2.63
N ALA A 98 0.24 5.62 1.79
CA ALA A 98 0.89 5.06 0.61
C ALA A 98 1.26 6.15 -0.40
N ASN A 99 0.34 7.09 -0.68
CA ASN A 99 0.62 8.23 -1.55
C ASN A 99 1.74 9.12 -0.98
N LEU A 100 1.72 9.37 0.33
CA LEU A 100 2.78 10.13 0.99
C LEU A 100 4.13 9.42 0.92
N GLY A 101 4.16 8.11 1.17
CA GLY A 101 5.36 7.27 1.05
C GLY A 101 5.90 7.23 -0.37
N LEU A 102 5.02 7.13 -1.37
CA LEU A 102 5.38 7.19 -2.79
C LEU A 102 5.97 8.57 -3.16
N LEU A 103 5.38 9.65 -2.66
CA LEU A 103 5.89 11.00 -2.88
C LEU A 103 7.29 11.17 -2.28
N PHE A 104 7.52 10.72 -1.05
CA PHE A 104 8.85 10.73 -0.43
C PHE A 104 9.84 9.82 -1.16
N PHE A 105 9.40 8.67 -1.66
CA PHE A 105 10.24 7.78 -2.46
C PHE A 105 10.67 8.44 -3.77
N LEU A 106 9.73 9.03 -4.52
CA LEU A 106 10.04 9.77 -5.75
C LEU A 106 10.96 10.97 -5.48
N PHE A 107 10.77 11.65 -4.34
CA PHE A 107 11.65 12.73 -3.91
C PHE A 107 13.08 12.23 -3.63
N LEU A 108 13.25 11.12 -2.92
CA LEU A 108 14.55 10.54 -2.61
C LEU A 108 15.27 10.06 -3.89
N VAL A 109 14.54 9.39 -4.78
CA VAL A 109 15.06 9.06 -6.13
C VAL A 109 15.48 10.34 -6.86
N GLY A 110 14.69 11.40 -6.78
CA GLY A 110 15.02 12.73 -7.29
C GLY A 110 16.34 13.30 -6.76
N LEU A 111 16.62 13.11 -5.47
CA LEU A 111 17.87 13.56 -4.82
C LEU A 111 19.09 12.70 -5.18
N GLU A 112 18.87 11.40 -5.40
CA GLU A 112 19.93 10.47 -5.81
C GLU A 112 20.32 10.62 -7.29
N LEU A 113 19.43 11.22 -8.09
CA LEU A 113 19.70 11.53 -9.50
C LEU A 113 20.70 12.68 -9.65
N ASP A 114 21.84 12.39 -10.28
CA ASP A 114 22.87 13.40 -10.57
C ASP A 114 22.40 14.38 -11.68
N PRO A 115 22.26 15.69 -11.39
CA PRO A 115 21.80 16.68 -12.36
C PRO A 115 22.77 16.88 -13.53
N ARG A 116 24.07 16.60 -13.36
CA ARG A 116 25.08 16.67 -14.44
C ARG A 116 24.93 15.49 -15.40
N ALA A 117 24.69 14.29 -14.87
CA ALA A 117 24.37 13.13 -15.69
C ALA A 117 23.07 13.37 -16.46
N LEU A 118 22.03 13.85 -15.77
CA LEU A 118 20.74 14.19 -16.36
C LEU A 118 20.86 15.26 -17.46
N ARG A 119 21.70 16.28 -17.29
CA ARG A 119 21.88 17.33 -18.32
C ARG A 119 22.58 16.79 -19.57
N ARG A 120 23.49 15.82 -19.43
CA ARG A 120 24.27 15.24 -20.56
C ARG A 120 23.45 14.24 -21.37
N THR A 121 22.69 13.36 -20.72
CA THR A 121 21.85 12.35 -21.39
C THR A 121 20.39 12.78 -21.55
N GLY A 122 19.99 13.90 -20.93
CA GLY A 122 18.60 14.37 -20.87
C GLY A 122 17.94 14.52 -22.23
N ARG A 123 18.62 15.11 -23.23
CA ARG A 123 18.05 15.22 -24.59
C ARG A 123 17.73 13.87 -25.23
N LYS A 124 18.59 12.86 -25.03
CA LYS A 124 18.36 11.50 -25.55
C LYS A 124 17.28 10.78 -24.76
N ALA A 125 17.31 10.89 -23.43
CA ALA A 125 16.28 10.34 -22.55
C ALA A 125 14.89 10.92 -22.86
N LEU A 126 14.80 12.23 -23.13
CA LEU A 126 13.55 12.91 -23.47
C LEU A 126 13.02 12.46 -24.83
N SER A 127 13.88 12.23 -25.81
CA SER A 127 13.49 11.65 -27.10
C SER A 127 12.96 10.22 -26.96
N ILE A 128 13.59 9.39 -26.12
CA ILE A 128 13.13 8.01 -25.87
C ILE A 128 11.80 8.02 -25.10
N ALA A 129 11.65 8.89 -24.10
CA ALA A 129 10.43 9.04 -23.34
C ALA A 129 9.26 9.50 -24.23
N LEU A 130 9.47 10.53 -25.05
CA LEU A 130 8.45 11.01 -26.00
C LEU A 130 8.07 9.92 -27.00
N ALA A 131 9.06 9.25 -27.60
CA ALA A 131 8.80 8.16 -28.53
C ALA A 131 8.00 7.03 -27.86
N GLY A 132 8.34 6.65 -26.63
CA GLY A 132 7.61 5.64 -25.87
C GLY A 132 6.17 6.05 -25.56
N ILE A 133 5.94 7.30 -25.15
CA ILE A 133 4.59 7.81 -24.86
C ILE A 133 3.77 7.87 -26.15
N THR A 134 4.32 8.43 -27.23
CA THR A 134 3.62 8.54 -28.51
C THR A 134 3.32 7.17 -29.12
N LEU A 135 4.25 6.22 -29.02
CA LEU A 135 4.06 4.84 -29.49
C LEU A 135 3.05 4.07 -28.63
N HIS A 136 3.02 4.29 -27.31
CA HIS A 136 2.03 3.66 -26.43
C HIS A 136 0.62 4.25 -26.61
N LEU A 137 0.53 5.50 -27.08
CA LEU A 137 -0.72 6.21 -27.33
C LEU A 137 -1.31 5.89 -28.71
N LEU A 138 -0.49 5.50 -29.70
CA LEU A 138 -0.89 5.11 -31.05
C LEU A 138 -1.31 3.64 -31.11
#